data_AF-A0A935T091-F1
#
_entry.id   AF-A0A935T091-F1
#
_cell.length_a   1.000
_cell.length_b   1.000
_cell.length_c   1.000
_cell.angle_alpha   90.00
_cell.angle_beta   90.00
_cell.angle_gamma   90.00
#
_symmetry.space_group_name_H-M   'P 1'
#
loop_
_entity.id
_entity.type
_entity.pdbx_description
1 polymer ?
#
loop_
_entity_poly.entity_id
_entity_poly.type
_entity_poly.pdbx_seq_one_letter_code
_entity_poly.pdbx_strand_id
1 'polypeptide(L)'
;MTEIQTSSKNELASLFAAIEKLNHRLDKIEQSGNPSEVSNSRSEISSSQLNHPSLDKLNIAEAIADSIFSHYQKEKACQFEPDKPCDHCSMCNSRGF
;
A
#
# COMPACT_ATOMS: atom_id res chain seq x y z
N MET A 1 -27.13 34.72 -21.81
CA MET A 1 -25.78 34.20 -22.14
C MET A 1 -24.70 34.60 -21.10
N THR A 2 -25.06 35.03 -19.89
CA THR A 2 -24.11 35.54 -18.87
C THR A 2 -23.85 34.59 -17.69
N GLU A 3 -24.70 33.58 -17.46
CA GLU A 3 -24.62 32.70 -16.27
C GLU A 3 -23.53 31.63 -16.33
N ILE A 4 -23.17 31.14 -17.53
CA ILE A 4 -22.09 30.15 -17.68
C ILE A 4 -20.73 30.79 -17.34
N GLN A 5 -20.57 32.06 -17.64
CA GLN A 5 -19.29 32.77 -17.49
C GLN A 5 -18.99 33.13 -16.02
N THR A 6 -20.00 33.22 -15.15
CA THR A 6 -19.81 33.48 -13.72
C THR A 6 -19.46 32.21 -12.95
N SER A 7 -20.05 31.06 -13.30
CA SER A 7 -19.72 29.76 -12.69
C SER A 7 -18.24 29.41 -12.89
N SER A 8 -17.73 29.53 -14.13
CA SER A 8 -16.32 29.26 -14.42
C SER A 8 -15.36 30.21 -13.70
N LYS A 9 -15.75 31.46 -13.46
CA LYS A 9 -14.94 32.42 -12.68
C LYS A 9 -14.87 32.03 -11.20
N ASN A 10 -15.98 31.54 -10.64
CA ASN A 10 -16.04 31.10 -9.24
C ASN A 10 -15.25 29.80 -9.01
N GLU A 11 -15.29 28.86 -9.97
CA GLU A 11 -14.47 27.65 -9.95
C GLU A 11 -12.98 27.97 -10.03
N LEU A 12 -12.61 28.91 -10.91
CA LEU A 12 -11.24 29.37 -11.08
C LEU A 12 -10.72 30.11 -9.82
N ALA A 13 -11.57 30.92 -9.18
CA ALA A 13 -11.24 31.52 -7.88
C ALA A 13 -11.08 30.48 -6.77
N SER A 14 -11.94 29.45 -6.75
CA SER A 14 -11.84 28.34 -5.80
C SER A 14 -10.58 27.52 -6.01
N LEU A 15 -10.16 27.32 -7.25
CA LEU A 15 -8.91 26.64 -7.60
C LEU A 15 -7.69 27.44 -7.11
N PHE A 16 -7.67 28.76 -7.32
CA PHE A 16 -6.59 29.61 -6.82
C PHE A 16 -6.50 29.58 -5.29
N ALA A 17 -7.64 29.66 -4.59
CA ALA A 17 -7.67 29.54 -3.13
C ALA A 17 -7.17 28.17 -2.64
N ALA A 18 -7.49 27.09 -3.38
CA ALA A 18 -7.01 25.75 -3.06
C ALA A 18 -5.49 25.63 -3.24
N ILE A 19 -4.93 26.23 -4.30
CA ILE A 19 -3.48 26.24 -4.55
C ILE A 19 -2.75 27.02 -3.45
N GLU A 20 -3.25 28.20 -3.09
CA GLU A 20 -2.68 29.01 -2.00
C GLU A 20 -2.66 28.23 -0.67
N LYS A 21 -3.76 27.55 -0.35
CA LYS A 21 -3.86 26.68 0.83
C LYS A 21 -2.86 25.53 0.79
N LEU A 22 -2.61 24.93 -0.36
CA LEU A 22 -1.62 23.85 -0.51
C LEU A 22 -0.20 24.39 -0.33
N ASN A 23 0.14 25.52 -0.94
CA ASN A 23 1.45 26.15 -0.77
C ASN A 23 1.72 26.49 0.70
N HIS A 24 0.75 27.07 1.40
CA HIS A 24 0.90 27.37 2.82
C HIS A 24 1.14 26.11 3.68
N ARG A 25 0.52 24.98 3.32
CA ARG A 25 0.78 23.70 4.00
C ARG A 25 2.17 23.16 3.71
N LEU A 26 2.67 23.33 2.49
CA LEU A 26 4.03 22.93 2.12
C LEU A 26 5.07 23.75 2.87
N ASP A 27 4.93 25.08 2.91
CA ASP A 27 5.82 25.97 3.67
C ASP A 27 5.90 25.56 5.15
N LYS A 28 4.75 25.20 5.74
CA LYS A 28 4.69 24.74 7.14
C LYS A 28 5.41 23.41 7.34
N ILE A 29 5.32 22.48 6.38
CA ILE A 29 6.00 21.19 6.43
C ILE A 29 7.51 21.40 6.28
N GLU A 30 7.93 22.26 5.34
CA GLU A 30 9.34 22.59 5.11
C GLU A 30 9.97 23.28 6.34
N GLN A 31 9.25 24.21 6.97
CA GLN A 31 9.71 24.85 8.21
C GLN A 31 9.75 23.89 9.41
N SER A 32 8.87 22.89 9.43
CA SER A 32 8.91 21.81 10.45
C SER A 32 10.00 20.78 10.18
N GLY A 33 10.52 20.70 8.95
CA GLY A 33 11.60 19.82 8.55
C GLY A 33 12.96 20.49 8.72
N ASN A 34 13.49 20.54 9.95
CA ASN A 34 14.90 20.86 10.14
C ASN A 34 15.79 19.82 9.43
N PRO A 35 16.85 20.22 8.70
CA PRO A 35 17.70 19.30 7.93
C PRO A 35 18.61 18.40 8.78
N SER A 36 18.54 18.47 10.11
CA SER A 36 19.31 17.58 11.00
C SER A 36 18.64 16.22 11.26
N GLU A 37 17.44 15.97 10.73
CA GLU A 37 16.76 14.65 10.82
C GLU A 37 16.49 14.05 9.43
N VAL A 38 17.35 14.33 8.45
CA VAL A 38 17.30 13.66 7.13
C VAL A 38 18.14 12.38 7.19
N SER A 39 17.66 11.42 7.97
CA SER A 39 18.03 10.01 7.85
C SER A 39 16.83 9.21 8.32
N ASN A 40 16.14 8.59 7.36
CA ASN A 40 14.98 7.72 7.54
C ASN A 40 13.61 8.41 7.67
N SER A 41 13.12 8.99 6.57
CA SER A 41 11.68 8.99 6.28
C SER A 41 11.20 7.58 5.89
N ARG A 42 11.49 6.57 6.71
CA ARG A 42 10.60 5.42 6.86
C ARG A 42 9.69 5.88 7.97
N SER A 43 8.40 6.07 7.69
CA SER A 43 7.39 6.51 8.65
C SER A 43 7.64 5.87 10.01
N GLU A 44 8.31 6.59 10.92
CA GLU A 44 8.37 6.24 12.33
C GLU A 44 6.99 6.62 12.85
N ILE A 45 6.06 5.72 12.60
CA ILE A 45 4.89 5.61 13.43
C ILE A 45 5.48 5.32 14.81
N SER A 46 5.57 6.36 15.64
CA SER A 46 6.03 6.26 17.02
C SER A 46 5.39 5.03 17.64
N SER A 47 6.20 4.00 17.88
CA SER A 47 5.79 2.67 18.36
C SER A 47 5.06 2.74 19.70
N SER A 48 5.08 3.90 20.35
CA SER A 48 4.40 4.23 21.59
C SER A 48 2.87 4.37 21.43
N GLN A 49 2.34 4.52 20.21
CA GLN A 49 0.90 4.74 19.96
C GLN A 49 0.24 3.64 19.11
N LEU A 50 0.98 2.58 18.79
CA LEU A 50 0.55 1.50 17.88
C LEU A 50 0.03 0.23 18.57
N ASN A 51 -0.13 0.22 19.89
CA ASN A 51 -0.76 -0.90 20.59
C ASN A 51 -2.29 -0.82 20.45
N HIS A 52 -2.79 -0.98 19.23
CA HIS A 52 -4.20 -1.24 19.01
C HIS A 52 -4.47 -2.72 19.31
N PRO A 53 -5.52 -3.11 20.06
CA PRO A 53 -5.82 -4.51 20.38
C PRO A 53 -5.99 -5.43 19.17
N SER A 54 -6.16 -4.88 17.96
CA SER A 54 -6.15 -5.66 16.72
C SER A 54 -4.77 -6.18 16.34
N LEU A 55 -3.68 -5.53 16.78
CA LEU A 55 -2.32 -5.93 16.42
C LEU A 55 -1.99 -7.32 16.96
N ASP A 56 -2.41 -7.63 18.19
CA ASP A 56 -2.25 -8.96 18.79
C ASP A 56 -3.02 -10.03 18.01
N LYS A 57 -4.23 -9.70 17.55
CA LYS A 57 -5.05 -10.61 16.73
C LYS A 57 -4.42 -10.87 15.37
N LEU A 58 -3.80 -9.84 14.77
CA LEU A 58 -3.10 -9.96 13.49
C LEU A 58 -1.82 -10.79 13.64
N ASN A 59 -1.06 -10.62 14.73
CA ASN A 59 0.13 -11.43 15.01
C ASN A 59 -0.21 -12.93 15.14
N ILE A 60 -1.30 -13.26 15.86
CA ILE A 60 -1.77 -14.64 15.95
C ILE A 60 -2.19 -15.17 14.57
N ALA A 61 -2.90 -14.37 13.78
CA ALA A 61 -3.32 -14.78 12.44
C ALA A 61 -2.13 -15.00 11.48
N GLU A 62 -1.10 -14.17 11.57
CA GLU A 62 0.14 -14.28 10.80
C GLU A 62 0.90 -15.55 11.15
N ALA A 63 1.10 -15.83 12.45
CA ALA A 63 1.75 -17.05 12.90
C ALA A 63 1.00 -18.34 12.45
N ILE A 64 -0.35 -18.29 12.43
CA ILE A 64 -1.16 -19.39 11.90
C ILE A 64 -0.98 -19.54 10.39
N ALA A 65 -1.00 -18.43 9.64
CA ALA A 65 -0.77 -18.45 8.20
C ALA A 65 0.60 -19.05 7.87
N ASP A 66 1.66 -18.61 8.55
CA ASP A 66 3.01 -19.16 8.39
C ASP A 66 3.09 -20.65 8.69
N SER A 67 2.36 -21.13 9.71
CA SER A 67 2.29 -22.57 10.02
C SER A 67 1.61 -23.38 8.89
N ILE A 68 0.60 -22.80 8.23
CA ILE A 68 -0.11 -23.44 7.13
C ILE A 68 0.78 -23.46 5.89
N PHE A 69 1.41 -22.33 5.54
CA PHE A 69 2.27 -22.24 4.35
C PHE A 69 3.59 -22.99 4.50
N SER A 70 4.17 -23.07 5.69
CA SER A 70 5.35 -23.91 5.96
C SER A 70 5.06 -25.40 5.77
N HIS A 71 3.86 -25.87 6.13
CA HIS A 71 3.42 -27.24 5.80
C HIS A 71 3.02 -27.42 4.33
N TYR A 72 2.67 -26.33 3.63
CA TYR A 72 2.30 -26.33 2.22
C TYR A 72 3.49 -26.11 1.25
N GLN A 73 4.73 -26.18 1.73
CA GLN A 73 5.95 -26.17 0.89
C GLN A 73 6.09 -27.42 -0.01
N LYS A 74 5.14 -28.34 0.03
CA LYS A 74 5.00 -29.36 -1.01
C LYS A 74 4.14 -28.76 -2.11
N GLU A 75 4.80 -28.10 -3.06
CA GLU A 75 4.22 -27.78 -4.37
C GLU A 75 3.36 -28.96 -4.81
N LYS A 76 2.13 -28.70 -5.28
CA LYS A 76 1.26 -29.79 -5.74
C LYS A 76 2.03 -30.51 -6.85
N ALA A 77 2.51 -31.71 -6.58
CA ALA A 77 3.12 -32.55 -7.61
C ALA A 77 2.03 -32.90 -8.62
N CYS A 78 2.40 -32.97 -9.90
CA CYS A 78 1.43 -33.39 -10.91
C CYS A 78 0.98 -34.83 -10.63
N GLN A 79 -0.33 -35.07 -10.66
CA GLN A 79 -0.87 -36.43 -10.44
C GLN A 79 -0.36 -37.44 -11.49
N PHE A 80 0.02 -36.94 -12.67
CA PHE A 80 0.54 -37.73 -13.79
C PHE A 80 2.08 -37.75 -13.86
N GLU A 81 2.75 -36.71 -13.35
CA GLU A 81 4.21 -36.58 -13.31
C GLU A 81 4.64 -36.19 -11.89
N PRO A 82 4.74 -37.14 -10.95
CA PRO A 82 4.96 -36.86 -9.53
C PRO A 82 6.34 -36.27 -9.23
N ASP A 83 7.29 -36.40 -10.17
CA ASP A 83 8.64 -35.81 -10.09
C ASP A 83 8.70 -34.35 -10.55
N LYS A 84 7.57 -33.78 -11.02
CA LYS A 84 7.48 -32.40 -11.49
C LYS A 84 6.43 -31.62 -10.71
N PRO A 85 6.65 -30.32 -10.47
CA PRO A 85 5.60 -29.45 -9.94
C PRO A 85 4.46 -29.30 -10.95
N CYS A 86 3.26 -29.00 -10.46
CA CYS A 86 2.03 -28.96 -11.26
C CYS A 86 2.17 -28.04 -12.48
N ASP A 87 2.77 -26.86 -12.32
CA ASP A 87 3.00 -25.87 -13.37
C ASP A 87 3.91 -26.38 -14.50
N HIS A 88 4.93 -27.18 -14.19
CA HIS A 88 5.87 -27.75 -15.16
C HIS A 88 5.45 -29.13 -15.69
N CYS A 89 4.24 -29.59 -15.36
CA CYS A 89 3.69 -30.83 -15.89
C CYS A 89 3.13 -30.62 -17.30
N SER A 90 3.17 -31.67 -18.11
CA SER A 90 2.65 -31.68 -19.49
C SER A 90 1.18 -31.23 -19.58
N MET A 91 0.39 -31.40 -18.50
CA MET A 91 -1.00 -30.93 -18.42
C MET A 91 -1.19 -29.43 -18.14
N CYS A 92 -0.25 -28.76 -17.45
CA CYS A 92 -0.33 -27.32 -17.19
C CYS A 92 0.42 -26.51 -18.25
N ASN A 93 1.55 -27.04 -18.72
CA ASN A 93 2.31 -26.43 -19.81
C ASN A 93 1.50 -26.38 -21.12
N SER A 94 0.64 -27.37 -21.39
CA SER A 94 -0.30 -27.35 -22.53
C SER A 94 -1.48 -26.39 -22.37
N ARG A 95 -1.76 -25.93 -21.14
CA ARG A 95 -2.81 -24.95 -20.81
C ARG A 95 -2.28 -23.52 -20.65
N GLY A 96 -0.97 -23.31 -20.77
CA GLY A 96 -0.34 -21.98 -20.75
C GLY A 96 -0.23 -21.33 -19.37
N PHE A 97 -0.10 -22.13 -18.31
CA PHE A 97 0.29 -21.67 -16.97
C PHE A 97 1.80 -21.78 -16.78
#